data_AF-A0A6H5KI05-F1
#
_entry.id   AF-A0A6H5KI05-F1
#
_cell.length_a   1.000
_cell.length_b   1.000
_cell.length_c   1.000
_cell.angle_alpha   90.00
_cell.angle_beta   90.00
_cell.angle_gamma   90.00
#
_symmetry.space_group_name_H-M   'P 1'
#
loop_
_entity.id
_entity.type
_entity.pdbx_description
1 polymer ?
#
loop_
_entity_poly.entity_id
_entity_poly.type
_entity_poly.pdbx_seq_one_letter_code
_entity_poly.pdbx_strand_id
1 'polypeptide(L)'
;MRHPDSESRVIWGLRDVHVIVSMIFACTLACYFERMGFSIAFTELANSASLKEADMGTAMSAFYYGYAVMQLPAGWLSARYGGARILGLSFALWGSISMVMPGTVHDGSTTILMACRVAIGASQGLFIPASHTLLAKWIPVHERSRLVTLAMSGIRVPWICAGDAVRALHRGGIRARHAVPSFRLHGPGVADNVVESGV
;
A
#
# COMPACT_ATOMS: atom_id res chain seq x y z
N MET A 1 -43.05 27.56 9.42
CA MET A 1 -42.60 26.91 10.67
C MET A 1 -41.32 26.14 10.35
N ARG A 2 -40.17 26.56 10.85
CA ARG A 2 -38.88 25.86 10.70
C ARG A 2 -38.90 24.64 11.62
N HIS A 3 -38.68 23.44 11.08
CA HIS A 3 -38.42 22.25 11.87
C HIS A 3 -37.07 22.41 12.61
N PRO A 4 -37.01 22.28 13.94
CA PRO A 4 -35.76 22.33 14.71
C PRO A 4 -34.80 21.14 14.47
N ASP A 5 -35.14 20.21 13.57
CA ASP A 5 -34.46 18.91 13.42
C ASP A 5 -33.43 18.85 12.29
N SER A 6 -33.20 19.96 11.58
CA SER A 6 -32.15 20.04 10.56
C SER A 6 -30.80 20.38 11.17
N GLU A 7 -30.75 21.28 12.16
CA GLU A 7 -29.49 21.70 12.77
C GLU A 7 -28.86 20.59 13.61
N SER A 8 -29.66 19.79 14.33
CA SER A 8 -29.14 18.63 15.07
C SER A 8 -28.60 17.54 14.13
N ARG A 9 -29.30 17.20 13.05
CA ARG A 9 -28.75 16.27 12.02
C ARG A 9 -27.51 16.81 11.32
N VAL A 10 -27.39 18.13 11.16
CA VAL A 10 -26.21 18.79 10.57
C VAL A 10 -25.04 18.82 11.56
N ILE A 11 -25.25 19.13 12.84
CA ILE A 11 -24.19 19.20 13.86
C ILE A 11 -23.66 17.80 14.20
N TRP A 12 -24.54 16.80 14.30
CA TRP A 12 -24.12 15.40 14.43
C TRP A 12 -23.47 14.88 13.14
N GLY A 13 -23.96 15.27 11.96
CA GLY A 13 -23.38 14.90 10.67
C GLY A 13 -22.01 15.51 10.36
N LEU A 14 -21.72 16.75 10.77
CA LEU A 14 -20.46 17.44 10.48
C LEU A 14 -19.28 16.81 11.24
N ARG A 15 -19.45 16.50 12.53
CA ARG A 15 -18.41 15.79 13.31
C ARG A 15 -18.14 14.42 12.71
N ASP A 16 -19.20 13.70 12.33
CA ASP A 16 -19.09 12.36 11.76
C ASP A 16 -18.44 12.39 10.36
N VAL A 17 -18.68 13.44 9.55
CA VAL A 17 -18.01 13.65 8.26
C VAL A 17 -16.51 13.85 8.44
N HIS A 18 -16.07 14.67 9.41
CA HIS A 18 -14.65 14.85 9.67
C HIS A 18 -13.97 13.58 10.16
N VAL A 19 -14.66 12.77 10.98
CA VAL A 19 -14.18 11.44 11.41
C VAL A 19 -14.08 10.47 10.22
N ILE A 20 -15.06 10.45 9.33
CA ILE A 20 -15.01 9.62 8.11
C ILE A 20 -13.85 10.07 7.21
N VAL A 21 -13.67 11.37 7.02
CA VAL A 21 -12.59 11.94 6.20
C VAL A 21 -11.21 11.64 6.81
N SER A 22 -11.05 11.79 8.12
CA SER A 22 -9.78 11.46 8.81
C SER A 22 -9.50 9.95 8.77
N MET A 23 -10.53 9.11 8.87
CA MET A 23 -10.39 7.66 8.74
C MET A 23 -9.99 7.26 7.32
N ILE A 24 -10.62 7.82 6.29
CA ILE A 24 -10.22 7.58 4.89
C ILE A 24 -8.80 8.11 4.64
N PHE A 25 -8.42 9.24 5.23
CA PHE A 25 -7.05 9.75 5.16
C PHE A 25 -6.04 8.80 5.82
N ALA A 26 -6.33 8.27 7.00
CA ALA A 26 -5.50 7.25 7.64
C ALA A 26 -5.40 5.97 6.78
N CYS A 27 -6.51 5.57 6.16
CA CYS A 27 -6.56 4.45 5.23
C CYS A 27 -5.71 4.71 3.96
N THR A 28 -5.82 5.89 3.33
CA THR A 28 -5.00 6.24 2.15
C THR A 28 -3.52 6.23 2.52
N LEU A 29 -3.16 6.77 3.68
CA LEU A 29 -1.79 6.73 4.20
C LEU A 29 -1.29 5.29 4.32
N ALA A 30 -2.00 4.44 5.05
CA ALA A 30 -1.57 3.06 5.32
C ALA A 30 -1.35 2.26 4.03
N CYS A 31 -2.30 2.29 3.09
CA CYS A 31 -2.19 1.57 1.82
C CYS A 31 -0.99 2.02 0.99
N TYR A 32 -0.73 3.33 0.93
CA TYR A 32 0.38 3.86 0.13
C TYR A 32 1.74 3.73 0.82
N PHE A 33 1.78 3.73 2.16
CA PHE A 33 2.97 3.40 2.93
C PHE A 33 3.42 1.96 2.67
N GLU A 34 2.51 0.98 2.72
CA GLU A 34 2.88 -0.40 2.38
C GLU A 34 3.36 -0.52 0.94
N ARG A 35 2.67 0.13 0.01
CA ARG A 35 3.03 0.07 -1.41
C ARG A 35 4.44 0.61 -1.68
N MET A 36 4.82 1.67 -0.98
CA MET A 36 6.17 2.22 -1.02
C MET A 36 7.18 1.31 -0.28
N GLY A 37 6.84 0.85 0.93
CA GLY A 37 7.69 -0.01 1.74
C GLY A 37 8.05 -1.31 1.02
N PHE A 38 7.09 -1.92 0.34
CA PHE A 38 7.34 -3.09 -0.50
C PHE A 38 8.34 -2.77 -1.62
N SER A 39 8.17 -1.64 -2.32
CA SER A 39 9.07 -1.28 -3.42
C SER A 39 10.52 -1.19 -2.95
N ILE A 40 10.76 -0.59 -1.78
CA ILE A 40 12.10 -0.44 -1.20
C ILE A 40 12.65 -1.80 -0.73
N ALA A 41 11.85 -2.56 0.02
CA ALA A 41 12.26 -3.87 0.53
C ALA A 41 12.62 -4.83 -0.62
N PHE A 42 11.87 -4.78 -1.70
CA PHE A 42 12.07 -5.65 -2.85
C PHE A 42 13.29 -5.26 -3.68
N THR A 43 13.59 -3.96 -3.83
CA THR A 43 14.86 -3.51 -4.44
C THR A 43 16.07 -3.95 -3.63
N GLU A 44 15.99 -3.90 -2.29
CA GLU A 44 17.08 -4.35 -1.43
C GLU A 44 17.27 -5.88 -1.53
N LEU A 45 16.17 -6.63 -1.54
CA LEU A 45 16.21 -8.07 -1.75
C LEU A 45 16.84 -8.42 -3.11
N ALA A 46 16.42 -7.74 -4.20
CA ALA A 46 16.96 -7.96 -5.53
C ALA A 46 18.48 -7.70 -5.60
N ASN A 47 18.96 -6.63 -4.95
CA ASN A 47 20.38 -6.32 -4.84
C ASN A 47 21.14 -7.40 -4.06
N SER A 48 20.61 -7.84 -2.92
CA SER A 48 21.25 -8.83 -2.06
C SER A 48 21.33 -10.23 -2.67
N ALA A 49 20.32 -10.61 -3.47
CA ALA A 49 20.21 -11.93 -4.10
C ALA A 49 20.69 -11.96 -5.55
N SER A 50 21.23 -10.85 -6.09
CA SER A 50 21.65 -10.71 -7.49
C SER A 50 20.58 -11.18 -8.49
N LEU A 51 19.32 -10.87 -8.19
CA LEU A 51 18.18 -11.27 -9.03
C LEU A 51 18.17 -10.48 -10.34
N LYS A 52 17.62 -11.10 -11.38
CA LYS A 52 17.46 -10.45 -12.69
C LYS A 52 16.43 -9.32 -12.58
N GLU A 53 16.74 -8.15 -13.13
CA GLU A 53 15.83 -6.99 -13.14
C GLU A 53 14.43 -7.30 -13.74
N ALA A 54 14.38 -8.27 -14.65
CA ALA A 54 13.12 -8.76 -15.25
C ALA A 54 12.16 -9.36 -14.21
N ASP A 55 12.67 -10.13 -13.24
CA ASP A 55 11.87 -10.70 -12.16
C ASP A 55 11.37 -9.61 -11.22
N MET A 56 12.20 -8.57 -11.05
CA MET A 56 11.83 -7.41 -10.25
C MET A 56 10.61 -6.69 -10.85
N GLY A 57 10.68 -6.37 -12.15
CA GLY A 57 9.59 -5.75 -12.89
C GLY A 57 8.31 -6.60 -12.89
N THR A 58 8.45 -7.91 -12.95
CA THR A 58 7.32 -8.85 -12.98
C THR A 58 6.57 -8.85 -11.64
N ALA A 59 7.26 -8.93 -10.51
CA ALA A 59 6.62 -8.91 -9.19
C ALA A 59 6.02 -7.53 -8.84
N MET A 60 6.62 -6.44 -9.32
CA MET A 60 6.06 -5.09 -9.17
C MET A 60 4.81 -4.89 -10.02
N SER A 61 4.79 -5.39 -11.26
CA SER A 61 3.65 -5.26 -12.19
C SER A 61 2.48 -6.17 -11.80
N ALA A 62 2.73 -7.36 -11.24
CA ALA A 62 1.70 -8.30 -10.76
C ALA A 62 0.63 -7.64 -9.88
N PHE A 63 1.05 -6.73 -8.99
CA PHE A 63 0.15 -5.92 -8.15
C PHE A 63 -0.84 -5.09 -9.01
N TYR A 64 -0.36 -4.45 -10.06
CA TYR A 64 -1.17 -3.56 -10.90
C TYR A 64 -2.21 -4.32 -11.71
N TYR A 65 -1.94 -5.56 -12.11
CA TYR A 65 -2.92 -6.41 -12.79
C TYR A 65 -4.14 -6.67 -11.89
N GLY A 66 -3.92 -7.11 -10.65
CA GLY A 66 -5.01 -7.30 -9.69
C GLY A 66 -5.76 -6.00 -9.40
N TYR A 67 -5.03 -4.89 -9.24
CA TYR A 67 -5.59 -3.57 -8.97
C TYR A 67 -6.46 -3.03 -10.11
N ALA A 68 -6.05 -3.24 -11.36
CA ALA A 68 -6.79 -2.81 -12.55
C ALA A 68 -8.08 -3.61 -12.73
N VAL A 69 -7.98 -4.95 -12.64
CA VAL A 69 -9.13 -5.84 -12.81
C VAL A 69 -10.20 -5.55 -11.76
N MET A 70 -9.81 -5.30 -10.52
CA MET A 70 -10.78 -5.17 -9.43
C MET A 70 -11.41 -3.78 -9.33
N GLN A 71 -10.85 -2.76 -9.99
CA GLN A 71 -11.41 -1.39 -9.99
C GLN A 71 -12.78 -1.29 -10.66
N LEU A 72 -12.99 -2.03 -11.75
CA LEU A 72 -14.25 -2.05 -12.50
C LEU A 72 -15.41 -2.63 -11.65
N PRO A 73 -15.32 -3.86 -11.09
CA PRO A 73 -16.36 -4.40 -10.24
C PRO A 73 -16.48 -3.65 -8.91
N ALA A 74 -15.39 -3.05 -8.40
CA ALA A 74 -15.41 -2.27 -7.16
C ALA A 74 -16.41 -1.11 -7.19
N GLY A 75 -16.48 -0.36 -8.30
CA GLY A 75 -17.42 0.76 -8.42
C GLY A 75 -18.88 0.32 -8.41
N TRP A 76 -19.18 -0.81 -9.05
CA TRP A 76 -20.53 -1.39 -9.01
C TRP A 76 -20.87 -1.94 -7.62
N LEU A 77 -19.91 -2.62 -6.99
CA LEU A 77 -20.07 -3.23 -5.67
C LEU A 77 -20.26 -2.16 -4.58
N SER A 78 -19.50 -1.06 -4.64
CA SER A 78 -19.60 0.05 -3.70
C SER A 78 -20.93 0.78 -3.82
N ALA A 79 -21.45 0.95 -5.04
CA ALA A 79 -22.76 1.54 -5.28
C ALA A 79 -23.90 0.66 -4.72
N ARG A 80 -23.81 -0.67 -4.87
CA ARG A 80 -24.88 -1.60 -4.46
C ARG A 80 -24.87 -1.93 -2.97
N TYR A 81 -23.71 -2.25 -2.39
CA TYR A 81 -23.60 -2.74 -1.01
C TYR A 81 -23.21 -1.65 0.00
N GLY A 82 -22.86 -0.46 -0.50
CA GLY A 82 -22.47 0.71 0.28
C GLY A 82 -20.96 0.81 0.47
N GLY A 83 -20.42 2.02 0.29
CA GLY A 83 -18.97 2.28 0.35
C GLY A 83 -18.31 1.85 1.66
N ALA A 84 -18.96 2.04 2.82
CA ALA A 84 -18.38 1.69 4.11
C ALA A 84 -18.08 0.19 4.28
N ARG A 85 -18.99 -0.69 3.81
CA ARG A 85 -18.82 -2.14 3.92
C ARG A 85 -17.71 -2.64 3.00
N ILE A 86 -17.69 -2.13 1.77
CA ILE A 86 -16.66 -2.51 0.78
C ILE A 86 -15.29 -1.97 1.19
N LEU A 87 -15.24 -0.77 1.80
CA LEU A 87 -14.01 -0.22 2.35
C LEU A 87 -13.45 -1.08 3.48
N GLY A 88 -14.31 -1.50 4.43
CA GLY A 88 -13.91 -2.40 5.51
C GLY A 88 -13.46 -3.77 4.99
N LEU A 89 -14.17 -4.34 4.01
CA LEU A 89 -13.78 -5.60 3.37
C LEU A 89 -12.43 -5.50 2.66
N SER A 90 -12.20 -4.41 1.92
CA SER A 90 -10.92 -4.12 1.26
C SER A 90 -9.77 -4.10 2.26
N PHE A 91 -9.94 -3.43 3.40
CA PHE A 91 -8.94 -3.38 4.47
C PHE A 91 -8.71 -4.72 5.16
N ALA A 92 -9.78 -5.48 5.42
CA ALA A 92 -9.67 -6.79 6.04
C ALA A 92 -8.93 -7.78 5.13
N LEU A 93 -9.29 -7.82 3.84
CA LEU A 93 -8.60 -8.65 2.84
C LEU A 93 -7.15 -8.23 2.70
N TRP A 94 -6.89 -6.94 2.51
CA TRP A 94 -5.54 -6.41 2.41
C TRP A 94 -4.68 -6.75 3.64
N GLY A 95 -5.16 -6.46 4.85
CA GLY A 95 -4.43 -6.72 6.08
C GLY A 95 -4.17 -8.22 6.32
N SER A 96 -5.14 -9.08 6.02
CA SER A 96 -4.96 -10.54 6.16
C SER A 96 -3.87 -11.07 5.22
N ILE A 97 -3.85 -10.63 3.96
CA ILE A 97 -2.84 -11.08 2.99
C ILE A 97 -1.46 -10.49 3.32
N SER A 98 -1.40 -9.22 3.72
CA SER A 98 -0.14 -8.57 4.13
C SER A 98 0.49 -9.23 5.35
N MET A 99 -0.29 -9.78 6.27
CA MET A 99 0.24 -10.53 7.42
C MET A 99 0.87 -11.87 7.01
N VAL A 100 0.36 -12.50 5.95
CA VAL A 100 0.86 -13.79 5.44
C VAL A 100 2.09 -13.61 4.53
N MET A 101 2.19 -12.47 3.82
CA MET A 101 3.26 -12.22 2.84
C MET A 101 4.69 -12.50 3.36
N PRO A 102 5.12 -12.03 4.55
CA PRO A 102 6.48 -12.29 5.03
C PRO A 102 6.79 -13.79 5.18
N GLY A 103 5.81 -14.58 5.60
CA GLY A 103 5.96 -16.04 5.74
C GLY A 103 6.23 -16.73 4.39
N THR A 104 5.60 -16.26 3.31
CA THR A 104 5.77 -16.85 1.97
C THR A 104 7.15 -16.62 1.36
N VAL A 105 7.88 -15.60 1.83
CA VAL A 105 9.26 -15.34 1.39
C VAL A 105 10.22 -16.40 1.93
N HIS A 106 9.95 -16.95 3.11
CA HIS A 106 10.80 -17.98 3.73
C HIS A 106 10.74 -19.33 3.02
N ASP A 107 9.60 -19.65 2.40
CA ASP A 107 9.41 -20.94 1.70
C ASP A 107 10.02 -20.95 0.29
N GLY A 108 10.57 -19.82 -0.19
CA GLY A 108 11.27 -19.73 -1.48
C GLY A 108 10.39 -19.87 -2.73
N SER A 109 9.06 -19.91 -2.57
CA SER A 109 8.13 -20.08 -3.70
C SER A 109 7.73 -18.75 -4.34
N THR A 110 8.39 -18.41 -5.45
CA THR A 110 8.11 -17.22 -6.26
C THR A 110 6.65 -17.14 -6.72
N THR A 111 6.02 -18.29 -7.01
CA THR A 111 4.62 -18.35 -7.45
C THR A 111 3.63 -17.91 -6.37
N ILE A 112 3.87 -18.30 -5.11
CA ILE A 112 3.01 -17.92 -3.98
C ILE A 112 3.14 -16.41 -3.72
N LEU A 113 4.36 -15.88 -3.77
CA LEU A 113 4.59 -14.45 -3.65
C LEU A 113 3.85 -13.66 -4.74
N MET A 114 3.91 -14.10 -5.99
CA MET A 114 3.17 -13.47 -7.09
C MET A 114 1.66 -13.51 -6.86
N ALA A 115 1.11 -14.64 -6.40
CA ALA A 115 -0.31 -14.78 -6.09
C ALA A 115 -0.75 -13.83 -4.96
N CYS A 116 0.03 -13.74 -3.87
CA CYS A 116 -0.22 -12.80 -2.78
C CYS A 116 -0.21 -11.34 -3.28
N ARG A 117 0.69 -11.00 -4.21
CA ARG A 117 0.80 -9.64 -4.77
C ARG A 117 -0.40 -9.29 -5.64
N VAL A 118 -0.89 -10.21 -6.45
CA VAL A 118 -2.13 -10.03 -7.22
C VAL A 118 -3.31 -9.87 -6.26
N ALA A 119 -3.39 -10.68 -5.20
CA ALA A 119 -4.47 -10.61 -4.22
C ALA A 119 -4.48 -9.29 -3.42
N ILE A 120 -3.31 -8.77 -3.05
CA ILE A 120 -3.17 -7.44 -2.44
C ILE A 120 -3.58 -6.34 -3.42
N GLY A 121 -3.14 -6.44 -4.68
CA GLY A 121 -3.56 -5.54 -5.74
C GLY A 121 -5.06 -5.49 -5.89
N ALA A 122 -5.72 -6.66 -5.97
CA ALA A 122 -7.16 -6.77 -6.05
C ALA A 122 -7.87 -6.16 -4.83
N SER A 123 -7.35 -6.41 -3.63
CA SER A 123 -7.89 -5.88 -2.38
C SER A 123 -7.80 -4.34 -2.34
N GLN A 124 -6.65 -3.78 -2.72
CA GLN A 124 -6.47 -2.33 -2.81
C GLN A 124 -7.26 -1.69 -3.97
N GLY A 125 -7.56 -2.44 -5.04
CA GLY A 125 -8.38 -1.95 -6.17
C GLY A 125 -9.81 -1.57 -5.76
N LEU A 126 -10.33 -2.16 -4.67
CA LEU A 126 -11.64 -1.86 -4.09
C LEU A 126 -11.67 -0.52 -3.33
N PHE A 127 -10.51 -0.05 -2.86
CA PHE A 127 -10.39 1.02 -1.89
C PHE A 127 -10.83 2.38 -2.45
N ILE A 128 -10.31 2.79 -3.61
CA ILE A 128 -10.57 4.12 -4.18
C ILE A 128 -12.05 4.27 -4.56
N PRO A 129 -12.68 3.35 -5.32
CA PRO A 129 -14.10 3.46 -5.66
C PRO A 129 -15.00 3.46 -4.42
N ALA A 130 -14.72 2.60 -3.43
CA ALA A 130 -15.47 2.55 -2.19
C ALA A 130 -15.36 3.85 -1.37
N SER A 131 -14.15 4.43 -1.30
CA SER A 131 -13.90 5.71 -0.62
C SER A 131 -14.68 6.84 -1.28
N HIS A 132 -14.68 6.92 -2.61
CA HIS A 132 -15.44 7.95 -3.34
C HIS A 132 -16.95 7.79 -3.17
N THR A 133 -17.49 6.56 -3.20
CA THR A 133 -18.91 6.32 -2.93
C THR A 133 -19.29 6.72 -1.51
N LEU A 134 -18.43 6.45 -0.53
CA LEU A 134 -18.65 6.82 0.87
C LEU A 134 -18.64 8.35 1.04
N LEU A 135 -17.60 9.02 0.54
CA LEU A 135 -17.46 10.48 0.58
C LEU A 135 -18.62 11.19 -0.13
N ALA A 136 -19.07 10.67 -1.27
CA ALA A 136 -20.20 11.24 -2.01
C ALA A 136 -21.52 11.17 -1.25
N LYS A 137 -21.73 10.14 -0.41
CA LYS A 137 -22.98 9.97 0.33
C LYS A 137 -23.07 10.87 1.57
N TRP A 138 -21.95 11.11 2.25
CA TRP A 138 -21.94 11.82 3.54
C TRP A 138 -21.56 13.30 3.42
N ILE A 139 -20.83 13.70 2.38
CA ILE A 139 -20.34 15.09 2.27
C ILE A 139 -21.28 15.96 1.42
N PRO A 140 -21.69 17.14 1.94
CA PRO A 140 -22.50 18.08 1.16
C PRO A 140 -21.74 18.63 -0.05
N VAL A 141 -22.47 18.91 -1.13
CA VAL A 141 -21.90 19.20 -2.47
C VAL A 141 -20.95 20.40 -2.46
N HIS A 142 -21.22 21.43 -1.66
CA HIS A 142 -20.43 22.67 -1.60
C HIS A 142 -19.01 22.48 -1.01
N GLU A 143 -18.84 21.52 -0.09
CA GLU A 143 -17.55 21.22 0.56
C GLU A 143 -16.90 19.92 0.06
N ARG A 144 -17.60 19.15 -0.79
CA ARG A 144 -17.16 17.84 -1.28
C ARG A 144 -15.75 17.87 -1.84
N SER A 145 -15.44 18.81 -2.72
CA SER A 145 -14.11 18.86 -3.34
C SER A 145 -12.99 19.09 -2.33
N ARG A 146 -13.23 19.92 -1.30
CA ARG A 146 -12.22 20.19 -0.25
C ARG A 146 -11.98 18.96 0.61
N LEU A 147 -13.04 18.31 1.08
CA LEU A 147 -12.95 17.15 1.97
C LEU A 147 -12.47 15.89 1.24
N VAL A 148 -12.87 15.69 -0.01
CA VAL A 148 -12.32 14.61 -0.85
C VAL A 148 -10.83 14.81 -1.10
N THR A 149 -10.41 16.05 -1.41
CA THR A 149 -8.98 16.35 -1.60
C THR A 149 -8.19 16.12 -0.32
N LEU A 150 -8.74 16.52 0.84
CA LEU A 150 -8.14 16.24 2.14
C LEU A 150 -7.99 14.74 2.38
N ALA A 151 -9.05 13.95 2.18
CA ALA A 151 -9.02 12.50 2.32
C ALA A 151 -7.98 11.83 1.40
N MET A 152 -7.88 12.30 0.15
CA MET A 152 -6.98 11.74 -0.87
C MET A 152 -5.55 12.28 -0.79
N SER A 153 -5.30 13.36 -0.03
CA SER A 153 -3.95 13.92 0.13
C SER A 153 -2.97 12.94 0.78
N GLY A 154 -3.48 11.98 1.57
CA GLY A 154 -2.68 10.92 2.20
C GLY A 154 -1.93 10.04 1.20
N ILE A 155 -2.39 9.97 -0.05
CA ILE A 155 -1.70 9.29 -1.17
C ILE A 155 -0.29 9.87 -1.41
N ARG A 156 -0.11 11.18 -1.20
CA ARG A 156 1.14 11.88 -1.54
C ARG A 156 2.19 11.83 -0.43
N VAL A 157 1.75 11.65 0.81
CA VAL A 157 2.63 11.72 2.00
C VAL A 157 3.76 10.68 1.95
N PRO A 158 3.52 9.39 1.63
CA PRO A 158 4.60 8.41 1.56
C PRO A 158 5.69 8.79 0.56
N TRP A 159 5.31 9.32 -0.61
CA TRP A 159 6.27 9.76 -1.63
C TRP A 159 7.18 10.90 -1.17
N ILE A 160 6.67 11.81 -0.34
CA ILE A 160 7.48 12.89 0.25
C ILE A 160 8.45 12.29 1.27
N CYS A 161 7.96 11.41 2.15
CA CYS A 161 8.78 10.74 3.16
C CYS A 161 9.78 9.75 2.56
N ALA A 162 9.59 9.31 1.31
CA ALA A 162 10.44 8.31 0.66
C ALA A 162 11.89 8.73 0.55
N GLY A 163 12.14 9.97 0.12
CA GLY A 163 13.50 10.49 0.02
C GLY A 163 14.21 10.49 1.37
N ASP A 164 13.50 10.86 2.43
CA ASP A 164 14.07 10.93 3.78
C ASP A 164 14.28 9.54 4.39
N ALA A 165 13.38 8.59 4.13
CA ALA A 165 13.53 7.20 4.52
C ALA A 165 14.76 6.54 3.84
N VAL A 166 14.93 6.75 2.53
CA VAL A 166 16.08 6.23 1.78
C VAL A 166 17.38 6.90 2.24
N ARG A 167 17.38 8.22 2.46
CA ARG A 167 18.55 8.94 3.01
C ARG A 167 18.89 8.48 4.43
N ALA A 168 17.89 8.20 5.26
CA ALA A 168 18.09 7.64 6.59
C ALA A 168 18.69 6.24 6.52
N LEU A 169 18.22 5.40 5.59
CA LEU A 169 18.78 4.06 5.33
C LEU A 169 20.23 4.14 4.86
N HIS A 170 20.59 5.06 3.96
CA HIS A 170 21.97 5.27 3.53
C HIS A 170 22.87 5.79 4.66
N ARG A 171 22.38 6.75 5.47
CA ARG A 171 23.12 7.28 6.63
C ARG A 171 23.31 6.23 7.73
N GLY A 172 22.31 5.37 7.94
CA GLY A 172 22.41 4.21 8.84
C GLY A 172 23.28 3.08 8.28
N GLY A 173 23.25 2.86 6.96
CA GLY A 173 24.02 1.85 6.24
C GLY A 173 25.53 2.10 6.20
N ILE A 174 25.97 3.37 6.20
CA ILE A 174 27.40 3.71 6.38
C ILE A 174 27.89 3.29 7.80
N ARG A 175 26.98 3.27 8.79
CA ARG A 175 27.28 2.78 10.14
C ARG A 175 27.12 1.25 10.28
N ALA A 176 26.21 0.64 9.53
CA ALA A 176 25.97 -0.81 9.55
C ALA A 176 27.00 -1.62 8.74
N ARG A 177 27.69 -1.03 7.74
CA ARG A 177 28.79 -1.72 7.02
C ARG A 177 29.95 -2.18 7.91
N HIS A 178 30.04 -1.68 9.16
CA HIS A 178 31.01 -2.14 10.16
C HIS A 178 30.41 -3.09 11.22
N ALA A 179 29.10 -3.41 11.16
CA ALA A 179 28.39 -4.14 12.22
C ALA A 179 27.50 -5.29 11.73
N VAL A 180 27.45 -5.61 10.43
CA VAL A 180 26.78 -6.83 9.95
C VAL A 180 27.80 -7.99 9.99
N PRO A 181 27.67 -8.98 10.89
CA PRO A 181 28.42 -10.21 10.75
C PRO A 181 27.91 -10.88 9.48
N SER A 182 28.82 -11.11 8.54
CA SER A 182 28.62 -11.84 7.29
C SER A 182 27.61 -12.98 7.42
N PHE A 183 26.39 -12.77 6.94
CA PHE A 183 25.38 -13.82 6.80
C PHE A 183 25.77 -14.65 5.57
N ARG A 184 26.61 -15.65 5.80
CA ARG A 184 27.13 -16.58 4.79
C ARG A 184 26.04 -17.63 4.53
N LEU A 185 25.23 -17.46 3.48
CA LEU A 185 24.43 -18.56 2.94
C LEU A 185 25.41 -19.61 2.39
N HIS A 186 25.50 -20.74 3.09
CA HIS A 186 26.28 -21.90 2.65
C HIS A 186 25.51 -22.58 1.50
N GLY A 187 25.74 -22.12 0.27
CA GLY A 187 25.43 -22.83 -0.97
C GLY A 187 26.75 -23.19 -1.67
N PRO A 188 26.91 -24.41 -2.22
CA PRO A 188 28.19 -24.85 -2.75
C PRO A 188 28.52 -24.11 -4.05
N GLY A 189 29.70 -23.47 -4.09
CA GLY A 189 30.54 -23.46 -5.29
C GLY A 189 30.54 -22.26 -6.24
N VAL A 190 30.34 -21.01 -5.79
CA VAL A 190 30.53 -19.83 -6.66
C VAL A 190 31.25 -18.69 -5.94
N ALA A 191 32.47 -18.92 -5.46
CA ALA A 191 33.28 -17.85 -4.89
C ALA A 191 34.78 -18.11 -5.08
N ASP A 192 35.26 -18.06 -6.33
CA ASP A 192 36.71 -17.97 -6.60
C ASP A 192 37.10 -17.02 -7.76
N ASN A 193 36.18 -16.44 -8.53
CA ASN A 193 36.55 -15.76 -9.79
C ASN A 193 36.32 -14.24 -9.85
N VAL A 194 36.19 -13.52 -8.73
CA VAL A 194 35.93 -12.06 -8.77
C VAL A 194 37.02 -11.21 -8.09
N VAL A 195 38.12 -11.83 -7.61
CA VAL A 195 39.19 -11.09 -6.92
C VAL A 195 40.40 -10.76 -7.82
N GLU A 196 40.50 -11.28 -9.05
CA GLU A 196 41.73 -11.15 -9.85
C GLU A 196 41.73 -10.18 -11.04
N SER A 197 40.63 -9.47 -11.35
CA SER A 197 40.64 -8.50 -12.46
C SER A 197 40.34 -7.08 -11.98
N GLY A 198 41.26 -6.53 -11.20
CA GLY A 198 41.37 -5.13 -10.85
C GLY A 198 42.76 -4.59 -11.19
N VAL A 199 43.04 -4.43 -12.48
CA VAL A 199 44.00 -3.46 -13.07
C VAL A 199 43.40 -2.96 -14.38
#